data_AF-A0A9D7ZUD7-F1
#
_entry.id   AF-A0A9D7ZUD7-F1
#
_cell.length_a   1.000
_cell.length_b   1.000
_cell.length_c   1.000
_cell.angle_alpha   90.00
_cell.angle_beta   90.00
_cell.angle_gamma   90.00
#
_symmetry.space_group_name_H-M   'P 1'
#
loop_
_entity.id
_entity.type
_entity.pdbx_description
1 polymer ?
#
loop_
_entity_poly.entity_id
_entity_poly.type
_entity_poly.pdbx_seq_one_letter_code
_entity_poly.pdbx_strand_id
1 'polypeptide(L)'
;MKMGVSGYKIQCAENCIKDISLYGTQDGWTLMIGGNGSARPRLADILLEDLSFETAQAMVARVIDYYTKYSKRERMGRMVERIGLDAIKSDLKING
;
A
#
# COMPACT_ATOMS: atom_id res chain seq x y z
N MET A 1 12.13 -0.81 2.30
CA MET A 1 10.78 -0.56 1.78
C MET A 1 10.92 -0.19 0.31
N LYS A 2 10.19 -0.83 -0.59
CA LYS A 2 10.15 -0.55 -2.03
C LYS A 2 8.87 0.22 -2.34
N MET A 3 8.96 1.30 -3.12
CA MET A 3 7.81 2.10 -3.54
C MET A 3 7.77 2.21 -5.07
N GLY A 4 6.57 2.35 -5.64
CA GLY A 4 6.40 2.52 -7.08
C GLY A 4 5.12 3.27 -7.43
N VAL A 5 5.16 4.05 -8.51
CA VAL A 5 4.02 4.82 -9.01
C VAL A 5 3.85 4.56 -10.50
N SER A 6 2.61 4.33 -10.93
CA SER A 6 2.26 4.19 -12.34
C SER A 6 1.14 5.18 -12.68
N GLY A 7 1.25 5.89 -13.79
CA GLY A 7 0.17 6.80 -14.23
C GLY A 7 -1.08 6.09 -14.76
N TYR A 8 -1.05 4.77 -14.90
CA TYR A 8 -2.14 3.98 -15.49
C TYR A 8 -2.29 2.63 -14.80
N LYS A 9 -3.51 2.08 -14.84
CA LYS A 9 -3.91 0.80 -14.21
C LYS A 9 -3.15 -0.45 -14.69
N ILE A 10 -2.38 -0.36 -15.79
CA ILE A 10 -1.52 -1.45 -16.25
C ILE A 10 -0.30 -1.66 -15.33
N GLN A 11 0.01 -0.68 -14.46
CA GLN A 11 1.01 -0.85 -13.41
C GLN A 11 2.43 -1.17 -13.95
N CYS A 12 2.90 -0.43 -14.95
CA CYS A 12 4.21 -0.65 -15.59
C CYS A 12 5.42 -0.59 -14.64
N ALA A 13 5.26 0.00 -13.45
CA ALA A 13 6.29 0.03 -12.41
C ALA A 13 6.24 -1.18 -11.47
N GLU A 14 5.63 -2.30 -11.87
CA GLU A 14 5.43 -3.51 -11.07
C GLU A 14 4.80 -3.23 -9.68
N ASN A 15 3.79 -2.36 -9.64
CA ASN A 15 3.15 -1.89 -8.41
C ASN A 15 2.72 -3.04 -7.48
N CYS A 16 2.27 -4.16 -8.05
CA CYS A 16 1.76 -5.33 -7.33
C CYS A 16 2.81 -6.03 -6.44
N ILE A 17 4.11 -5.76 -6.59
CA ILE A 17 5.18 -6.37 -5.77
C ILE A 17 5.96 -5.37 -4.91
N LYS A 18 5.51 -4.11 -4.84
CA LYS A 18 6.13 -3.06 -4.01
C LYS A 18 5.51 -3.08 -2.61
N ASP A 19 6.28 -2.64 -1.61
CA ASP A 19 5.77 -2.52 -0.25
C ASP A 19 4.63 -1.48 -0.21
N ILE A 20 4.77 -0.33 -0.90
CA ILE A 20 3.70 0.67 -1.10
C ILE A 20 3.67 1.03 -2.58
N SER A 21 2.50 1.14 -3.20
CA SER A 21 2.41 1.63 -4.57
C SER A 21 1.13 2.37 -4.88
N LEU A 22 1.20 3.23 -5.91
CA LEU A 22 0.09 4.03 -6.40
C LEU A 22 -0.09 3.83 -7.91
N TYR A 23 -1.31 3.60 -8.37
CA TYR A 23 -1.60 3.73 -9.79
C TYR A 23 -2.79 4.65 -10.06
N GLY A 24 -2.72 5.40 -11.16
CA GLY A 24 -3.77 6.30 -11.60
C GLY A 24 -4.92 5.57 -12.32
N THR A 25 -6.14 6.01 -12.03
CA THR A 25 -7.38 5.69 -12.74
C THR A 25 -8.00 6.98 -13.29
N GLN A 26 -9.18 6.89 -13.91
CA GLN A 26 -9.93 8.09 -14.30
C GLN A 26 -10.53 8.80 -13.08
N ASP A 27 -10.78 8.04 -12.01
CA ASP A 27 -11.48 8.50 -10.80
C ASP A 27 -10.52 8.93 -9.69
N GLY A 28 -9.21 8.65 -9.81
CA GLY A 28 -8.19 9.12 -8.87
C GLY A 28 -6.99 8.19 -8.78
N TRP A 29 -6.47 8.03 -7.56
CA TRP A 29 -5.33 7.18 -7.27
C TRP A 29 -5.73 5.98 -6.42
N THR A 30 -5.32 4.79 -6.85
CA THR A 30 -5.42 3.56 -6.04
C THR A 30 -4.12 3.33 -5.29
N LEU A 31 -4.21 3.23 -3.95
CA LEU A 31 -3.10 2.93 -3.05
C LEU A 31 -3.09 1.45 -2.67
N MET A 32 -1.96 0.79 -2.92
CA MET A 32 -1.73 -0.61 -2.55
C MET A 32 -0.60 -0.76 -1.53
N ILE A 33 -0.68 -1.78 -0.68
CA ILE A 33 0.33 -2.08 0.34
C ILE A 33 0.68 -3.57 0.45
N GLY A 34 1.88 -3.86 0.96
CA GLY A 34 2.28 -5.20 1.36
C GLY A 34 2.84 -6.11 0.26
N GLY A 35 3.13 -5.60 -0.94
CA GLY A 35 3.77 -6.42 -1.98
C GLY A 35 5.22 -6.79 -1.64
N ASN A 36 5.69 -7.92 -2.16
CA ASN A 36 7.07 -8.36 -2.03
C ASN A 36 7.51 -9.21 -3.22
N GLY A 37 8.46 -8.72 -4.02
CA GLY A 37 9.10 -9.50 -5.10
C GLY A 37 10.44 -10.13 -4.71
N SER A 38 10.55 -10.80 -3.55
CA SER A 38 11.81 -11.41 -3.08
C SER A 38 11.55 -12.82 -2.52
N ALA A 39 12.40 -13.33 -1.61
CA ALA A 39 12.41 -14.72 -1.14
C ALA A 39 11.07 -15.30 -0.66
N ARG A 40 10.11 -14.45 -0.25
CA ARG A 40 8.72 -14.83 0.02
C ARG A 40 7.79 -13.94 -0.79
N PRO A 41 7.49 -14.30 -2.06
CA PRO A 41 6.69 -13.47 -2.95
C PRO A 41 5.29 -13.23 -2.40
N ARG A 42 4.79 -12.01 -2.56
CA ARG A 42 3.44 -11.61 -2.14
C ARG A 42 2.95 -10.49 -3.03
N LEU A 43 1.68 -10.56 -3.45
CA LEU A 43 1.03 -9.45 -4.14
C LEU A 43 0.55 -8.40 -3.12
N ALA A 44 0.61 -7.14 -3.51
CA ALA A 44 0.08 -6.04 -2.72
C ALA A 44 -1.46 -6.09 -2.68
N ASP A 45 -2.04 -5.65 -1.57
CA ASP A 45 -3.49 -5.49 -1.43
C ASP A 45 -3.90 -4.04 -1.68
N ILE A 46 -5.10 -3.85 -2.21
CA ILE A 46 -5.72 -2.53 -2.34
C ILE A 46 -6.11 -2.02 -0.94
N LEU A 47 -5.51 -0.91 -0.53
CA LEU A 47 -5.85 -0.23 0.71
C LEU A 47 -7.01 0.75 0.51
N LEU A 48 -6.92 1.58 -0.54
CA LEU A 48 -7.87 2.63 -0.88
C LEU A 48 -7.89 2.86 -2.39
N GLU A 49 -9.03 3.26 -2.91
CA GLU A 49 -9.24 3.60 -4.33
C GLU A 49 -9.74 5.05 -4.44
N ASP A 50 -9.71 5.60 -5.65
CA ASP A 50 -10.32 6.88 -6.02
C ASP A 50 -9.88 8.08 -5.15
N LEU A 51 -8.61 8.06 -4.71
CA LEU A 51 -8.06 9.13 -3.90
C LEU A 51 -7.70 10.35 -4.76
N SER A 52 -7.96 11.56 -4.24
CA SER A 52 -7.31 12.76 -4.77
C SER A 52 -5.79 12.66 -4.59
N PHE A 53 -5.02 13.43 -5.36
CA PHE A 53 -3.56 13.44 -5.25
C PHE A 53 -3.09 13.81 -3.83
N GLU A 54 -3.68 14.84 -3.22
CA GLU A 54 -3.36 15.31 -1.87
C GLU A 54 -3.69 14.23 -0.83
N THR A 55 -4.83 13.57 -1.00
CA THR A 55 -5.27 12.49 -0.10
C THR A 55 -4.35 11.28 -0.24
N ALA A 56 -3.96 10.91 -1.47
CA ALA A 56 -3.02 9.83 -1.72
C ALA A 56 -1.66 10.09 -1.06
N GLN A 57 -1.11 11.30 -1.20
CA GLN A 57 0.14 11.69 -0.54
C GLN A 57 0.04 11.60 0.99
N ALA A 58 -1.03 12.16 1.57
CA ALA A 58 -1.27 12.10 3.01
C ALA A 58 -1.42 10.65 3.50
N MET A 59 -2.12 9.81 2.75
CA MET A 59 -2.31 8.39 3.10
C MET A 59 -1.02 7.59 3.02
N VAL A 60 -0.15 7.86 2.03
CA VAL A 60 1.18 7.24 1.98
C VAL A 60 2.00 7.56 3.23
N ALA A 61 2.00 8.81 3.68
CA ALA A 61 2.68 9.20 4.93
C ALA A 61 2.14 8.43 6.14
N ARG A 62 0.81 8.35 6.28
CA ARG A 62 0.16 7.60 7.36
C ARG A 62 0.50 6.10 7.34
N VAL A 63 0.60 5.50 6.15
CA VAL A 63 1.01 4.09 5.99
C VAL A 63 2.48 3.89 6.38
N ILE A 64 3.37 4.83 6.04
CA ILE A 64 4.79 4.78 6.43
C ILE A 64 4.92 4.87 7.95
N ASP A 65 4.20 5.78 8.59
CA ASP A 65 4.17 5.92 10.05
C ASP A 65 3.63 4.66 10.72
N TYR A 66 2.56 4.09 10.18
CA TYR A 66 2.00 2.82 10.64
C TYR A 66 3.02 1.69 10.57
N TYR A 67 3.68 1.53 9.42
CA TYR A 67 4.72 0.50 9.26
C TYR A 67 5.89 0.70 10.23
N THR A 68 6.32 1.94 10.44
CA THR A 68 7.41 2.27 11.37
C THR A 68 7.05 1.90 12.80
N LYS A 69 5.80 2.13 13.21
CA LYS A 69 5.32 1.85 14.57
C LYS A 69 5.04 0.38 14.84
N TYR A 70 4.51 -0.36 13.86
CA TYR A 70 3.98 -1.71 14.08
C TYR A 70 4.81 -2.85 13.46
N SER A 71 5.82 -2.56 12.64
CA SER A 71 6.72 -3.59 12.09
C SER A 71 7.63 -4.18 13.17
N LYS A 72 7.78 -5.51 13.15
CA LYS A 72 8.71 -6.25 14.02
C LYS A 72 10.03 -6.58 13.30
N ARG A 73 10.67 -5.55 12.69
CA ARG A 73 11.84 -5.70 11.80
C ARG A 73 11.59 -6.63 10.60
N GLU A 74 10.33 -6.72 10.18
CA GLU A 74 9.87 -7.54 9.07
C GLU A 74 9.49 -6.68 7.87
N ARG A 75 9.46 -7.25 6.66
CA ARG A 75 8.99 -6.57 5.44
C ARG A 75 7.49 -6.25 5.54
N MET A 76 7.02 -5.23 4.82
CA MET A 76 5.63 -4.77 4.93
C MET A 76 4.62 -5.89 4.67
N GLY A 77 4.85 -6.73 3.66
CA GLY A 77 3.97 -7.88 3.39
C GLY A 77 3.78 -8.82 4.58
N ARG A 78 4.84 -9.06 5.39
CA ARG A 78 4.75 -9.90 6.60
C ARG A 78 3.98 -9.20 7.72
N MET A 79 4.16 -7.88 7.85
CA MET A 79 3.37 -7.09 8.78
C MET A 79 1.87 -7.12 8.40
N VAL A 80 1.54 -6.96 7.11
CA VAL A 80 0.15 -7.01 6.62
C VAL A 80 -0.45 -8.40 6.86
N GLU A 81 0.28 -9.48 6.59
CA GLU A 81 -0.18 -10.85 6.91
C GLU A 81 -0.44 -11.06 8.41
N ARG A 82 0.42 -10.50 9.26
CA ARG A 82 0.32 -10.69 10.72
C ARG A 82 -0.79 -9.86 11.34
N ILE A 83 -0.99 -8.63 10.88
CA ILE A 83 -1.98 -7.71 11.45
C ILE A 83 -3.36 -7.92 10.81
N GLY A 84 -3.39 -8.23 9.50
CA GLY A 84 -4.61 -8.30 8.70
C GLY A 84 -4.96 -6.95 8.07
N LEU A 85 -5.38 -6.97 6.80
CA LEU A 85 -5.70 -5.75 6.05
C LEU A 85 -6.85 -4.96 6.69
N ASP A 86 -7.89 -5.64 7.17
CA ASP A 86 -9.06 -4.99 7.79
C ASP A 86 -8.70 -4.29 9.09
N ALA A 87 -7.83 -4.91 9.91
CA ALA A 87 -7.32 -4.27 11.12
C ALA A 87 -6.48 -3.03 10.79
N ILE A 88 -5.64 -3.09 9.74
CA ILE A 88 -4.87 -1.94 9.26
C ILE A 88 -5.81 -0.82 8.78
N LYS A 89 -6.86 -1.14 8.02
CA LYS A 89 -7.87 -0.17 7.58
C LYS A 89 -8.56 0.49 8.77
N SER A 90 -8.96 -0.30 9.76
CA SER A 90 -9.56 0.18 11.01
C SER A 90 -8.63 1.12 11.79
N ASP A 91 -7.36 0.73 11.99
CA ASP A 91 -6.37 1.55 12.68
C ASP A 91 -6.07 2.87 11.94
N LEU A 92 -6.07 2.83 10.61
CA LEU A 92 -5.96 4.00 9.74
C LEU A 92 -7.28 4.76 9.60
N LYS A 93 -8.34 4.40 10.32
CA LYS A 93 -9.65 5.06 10.27
C LYS A 93 -10.18 5.20 8.84
N ILE A 94 -9.93 4.19 8.02
CA ILE A 94 -10.46 4.09 6.66
C ILE A 94 -11.85 3.51 6.79
N ASN A 95 -12.87 4.34 6.58
CA ASN A 95 -14.24 3.87 6.52
C ASN A 95 -14.47 3.31 5.10
N GLY A 96 -14.97 2.07 5.04
CA GLY A 96 -15.36 1.42 3.78
C GLY A 96 -16.63 1.99 3.19
#